data_AF-A0AAW5RVX2-F1
#
_entry.id   AF-A0AAW5RVX2-F1
#
_cell.length_a   1.000
_cell.length_b   1.000
_cell.length_c   1.000
_cell.angle_alpha   90.00
_cell.angle_beta   90.00
_cell.angle_gamma   90.00
#
_symmetry.space_group_name_H-M   'P 1'
#
loop_
_entity.id
_entity.type
_entity.pdbx_description
1 polymer ?
#
loop_
_entity_poly.entity_id
_entity_poly.type
_entity_poly.pdbx_seq_one_letter_code
_entity_poly.pdbx_strand_id
1 'polypeptide(L)'
;MSIIQEVAEWVHARTDGAISAEVAAAFSLTVSKASIVMGQIHREARFTTRVEHFCMVGENGRGRHTRRLFVDQVRDPQWHKTPVIGINEEQQIVRFDSIVEAERTGGFVRVSITRCLNNSQATHGGYRWTVATNEQNG
;
A
#
# COMPACT_ATOMS: atom_id res chain seq x y z
N MET A 1 8.62 5.95 -5.27
CA MET A 1 8.17 5.02 -4.21
C MET A 1 6.76 5.44 -3.81
N SER A 2 5.92 4.57 -3.23
CA SER A 2 4.58 5.00 -2.78
C SER A 2 4.70 5.79 -1.48
N ILE A 3 3.93 6.87 -1.32
CA ILE A 3 3.90 7.67 -0.06
C ILE A 3 3.58 6.80 1.17
N ILE A 4 2.78 5.74 0.99
CA ILE A 4 2.48 4.77 2.06
C ILE A 4 3.74 4.01 2.48
N GLN A 5 4.56 3.60 1.51
CA GLN A 5 5.81 2.88 1.76
C GLN A 5 6.82 3.80 2.45
N GLU A 6 7.00 5.02 1.92
CA GLU A 6 7.94 6.00 2.47
C GLU A 6 7.58 6.37 3.91
N VAL A 7 6.30 6.61 4.20
CA VAL A 7 5.84 6.88 5.57
C VAL A 7 6.03 5.65 6.47
N ALA A 8 5.73 4.44 6.00
CA ALA A 8 5.90 3.23 6.82
C ALA A 8 7.37 2.99 7.20
N GLU A 9 8.29 3.15 6.26
CA GLU A 9 9.74 3.04 6.50
C GLU A 9 10.24 4.12 7.44
N TRP A 10 9.76 5.36 7.26
CA TRP A 10 10.12 6.47 8.14
C TRP A 10 9.63 6.26 9.57
N VAL A 11 8.40 5.75 9.76
CA VAL A 11 7.90 5.40 11.10
C VAL A 11 8.65 4.20 11.68
N HIS A 12 9.00 3.21 10.88
CA HIS A 12 9.75 2.03 11.30
C HIS A 12 11.16 2.38 11.84
N ALA A 13 11.80 3.41 11.25
CA ALA A 13 13.09 3.90 11.71
C ALA A 13 13.05 4.62 13.07
N ARG A 14 11.87 4.84 13.65
CA ARG A 14 11.67 5.58 14.90
C ARG A 14 11.37 4.65 16.06
N THR A 15 11.99 4.92 17.21
CA THR A 15 11.75 4.16 18.46
C THR A 15 10.43 4.53 19.14
N ASP A 16 9.96 5.76 18.96
CA ASP A 16 8.78 6.34 19.61
C ASP A 16 7.52 6.30 18.73
N GLY A 17 7.56 5.60 17.59
CA GLY A 17 6.49 5.61 16.61
C GLY A 17 6.24 7.01 16.04
N ALA A 18 5.03 7.26 15.53
CA ALA A 18 4.65 8.59 15.06
C ALA A 18 3.15 8.88 15.21
N ILE A 19 2.82 10.15 15.39
CA ILE A 19 1.45 10.68 15.27
C ILE A 19 1.23 11.37 13.91
N SER A 20 -0.04 11.58 13.55
CA SER A 20 -0.41 12.20 12.28
C SER A 20 0.13 13.61 12.08
N ALA A 21 0.38 14.37 13.15
CA ALA A 21 0.99 15.69 13.06
C ALA A 21 2.47 15.63 12.66
N GLU A 22 3.23 14.67 13.19
CA GLU A 22 4.64 14.48 12.87
C GLU A 22 4.82 13.99 11.43
N VAL A 23 3.99 13.04 11.01
CA VAL A 23 3.95 12.57 9.61
C VAL A 23 3.55 13.71 8.67
N ALA A 24 2.58 14.54 9.05
CA ALA A 24 2.18 15.70 8.26
C ALA A 24 3.33 16.68 8.05
N ALA A 25 4.08 16.99 9.12
CA ALA A 25 5.24 17.87 9.05
C ALA A 25 6.38 17.27 8.20
N ALA A 26 6.72 15.98 8.42
CA ALA A 26 7.84 15.33 7.74
C ALA A 26 7.62 15.16 6.23
N PHE A 27 6.37 14.98 5.79
CA PHE A 27 6.03 14.69 4.39
C PHE A 27 5.28 15.83 3.68
N SER A 28 5.21 17.01 4.30
CA SER A 28 4.47 18.17 3.77
C SER A 28 3.00 17.83 3.42
N LEU A 29 2.34 17.07 4.29
CA LEU A 29 0.93 16.68 4.15
C LEU A 29 0.06 17.48 5.11
N THR A 30 -1.25 17.51 4.85
CA THR A 30 -2.19 17.92 5.89
C THR A 30 -2.31 16.81 6.94
N VAL A 31 -2.60 17.17 8.20
CA VAL A 31 -2.83 16.20 9.29
C VAL A 31 -3.90 15.16 8.92
N SER A 32 -4.95 15.59 8.20
CA SER A 32 -6.00 14.68 7.73
C SER A 32 -5.47 13.66 6.70
N LYS A 33 -4.65 14.10 5.73
CA LYS A 33 -4.03 13.19 4.75
C LYS A 33 -3.05 12.22 5.42
N ALA A 34 -2.22 12.72 6.34
CA ALA A 34 -1.32 11.87 7.13
C ALA A 34 -2.10 10.81 7.94
N SER A 35 -3.23 11.18 8.53
CA SER A 35 -4.11 10.24 9.24
C SER A 35 -4.67 9.15 8.31
N ILE A 36 -5.04 9.49 7.07
CA ILE A 36 -5.49 8.50 6.07
C ILE A 36 -4.35 7.53 5.73
N VAL A 37 -3.15 8.06 5.41
CA VAL A 37 -1.98 7.25 5.07
C VAL A 37 -1.62 6.29 6.20
N MET A 38 -1.52 6.78 7.44
CA MET A 38 -1.26 5.93 8.61
C MET A 38 -2.34 4.86 8.79
N GLY A 39 -3.60 5.17 8.45
CA GLY A 39 -4.70 4.21 8.50
C GLY A 39 -4.64 3.16 7.39
N GLN A 40 -4.00 3.46 6.26
CA GLN A 40 -3.72 2.48 5.21
C GLN A 40 -2.57 1.56 5.62
N ILE A 41 -1.49 2.13 6.17
CA ILE A 41 -0.35 1.35 6.70
C ILE A 41 -0.83 0.31 7.71
N HIS A 42 -1.69 0.70 8.66
CA HIS A 42 -2.21 -0.22 9.67
C HIS A 42 -3.07 -1.37 9.10
N ARG A 43 -3.66 -1.21 7.91
CA ARG A 43 -4.56 -2.21 7.29
C ARG A 43 -3.87 -3.12 6.28
N GLU A 44 -2.70 -2.73 5.77
CA GLU A 44 -2.00 -3.54 4.77
C GLU A 44 -1.15 -4.62 5.44
N ALA A 45 -1.38 -5.89 5.08
CA ALA A 45 -0.71 -7.05 5.66
C ALA A 45 0.82 -7.08 5.45
N ARG A 46 1.35 -6.27 4.51
CA ARG A 46 2.79 -6.15 4.30
C ARG A 46 3.50 -5.33 5.40
N PHE A 47 2.74 -4.70 6.29
CA PHE A 47 3.27 -4.00 7.45
C PHE A 47 2.81 -4.70 8.74
N THR A 48 3.73 -4.89 9.68
CA THR A 48 3.36 -5.27 11.06
C THR A 48 3.33 -3.99 11.88
N THR A 49 2.21 -3.72 12.53
CA THR A 49 1.99 -2.44 13.22
C THR A 49 1.34 -2.62 14.58
N ARG A 50 1.60 -1.66 15.47
CA ARG A 50 0.91 -1.49 16.75
C ARG A 50 0.41 -0.06 16.87
N VAL A 51 -0.72 0.12 17.54
CA VAL A 51 -1.35 1.43 17.70
C VAL A 51 -1.65 1.68 19.16
N GLU A 52 -1.19 2.84 19.65
CA GLU A 52 -1.51 3.34 20.98
C GLU A 52 -2.45 4.54 20.86
N HIS A 53 -3.54 4.52 21.62
CA HIS A 53 -4.51 5.60 21.65
C HIS A 53 -4.30 6.46 22.90
N PHE A 54 -4.34 7.78 22.75
CA PHE A 54 -4.21 8.70 23.87
C PHE A 54 -4.91 10.03 23.59
N CYS A 55 -5.17 10.81 24.63
CA CYS A 55 -5.70 12.15 24.53
C CYS A 55 -4.55 13.16 24.60
N MET A 56 -4.43 14.01 23.60
CA MET A 56 -3.60 15.22 23.71
C MET A 56 -4.48 16.40 24.10
N VAL A 57 -4.08 17.14 25.13
CA VAL A 57 -4.75 18.39 25.49
C VAL A 57 -4.07 19.51 24.72
N GLY A 58 -4.82 20.21 23.86
CA GLY A 58 -4.33 21.40 23.19
C GLY A 58 -4.28 22.60 24.13
N GLU A 59 -3.65 23.68 23.71
CA GLU A 59 -3.55 24.94 24.49
C GLU A 59 -4.92 25.51 24.88
N ASN A 60 -5.98 25.19 24.14
CA ASN A 60 -7.36 25.57 24.44
C ASN A 60 -8.04 24.69 25.50
N GLY A 61 -7.31 23.80 26.16
CA GLY A 61 -7.81 22.89 27.19
C GLY A 61 -8.71 21.76 26.67
N ARG A 62 -8.97 21.68 25.35
CA ARG A 62 -9.78 20.62 24.76
C ARG A 62 -8.90 19.41 24.42
N GLY A 63 -9.29 18.25 24.93
CA GLY A 63 -8.66 16.98 24.57
C GLY A 63 -9.00 16.56 23.15
N ARG A 64 -7.98 16.15 22.38
CA ARG A 64 -8.11 15.50 21.09
C ARG A 64 -7.62 14.06 21.22
N HIS A 65 -8.51 13.11 20.94
CA HIS A 65 -8.12 11.71 20.76
C HIS A 65 -7.19 11.61 19.57
N THR A 66 -6.01 11.05 19.80
CA THR A 66 -5.00 10.79 18.78
C THR A 66 -4.53 9.35 18.90
N ARG A 67 -3.81 8.90 17.88
CA ARG A 67 -3.13 7.61 17.89
C ARG A 67 -1.68 7.79 17.53
N ARG A 68 -0.82 6.99 18.15
CA ARG A 68 0.56 6.78 17.78
C ARG A 68 0.68 5.44 17.08
N LEU A 69 1.25 5.45 15.89
CA LEU A 69 1.51 4.26 15.09
C LEU A 69 2.96 3.86 15.29
N PHE A 70 3.17 2.58 15.60
CA PHE A 70 4.45 1.91 15.53
C PHE A 70 4.42 0.97 14.33
N VAL A 71 5.52 0.91 13.59
CA VAL A 71 5.70 -0.02 12.49
C VAL A 71 6.86 -0.93 12.85
N ASP A 72 6.56 -2.19 13.18
CA ASP A 72 7.55 -3.16 13.66
C ASP A 72 8.21 -3.90 12.49
N GLN A 73 7.49 -4.09 11.37
CA GLN A 73 8.06 -4.65 10.14
C GLN A 73 7.52 -3.92 8.92
N VAL A 74 8.40 -3.70 7.95
CA VAL A 74 8.07 -3.20 6.61
C VAL A 74 8.49 -4.23 5.57
N ARG A 75 7.55 -4.64 4.73
CA ARG A 75 7.83 -5.47 3.55
C ARG A 75 7.51 -4.68 2.30
N ASP A 76 8.27 -4.95 1.25
CA ASP A 76 8.01 -4.36 -0.05
C ASP A 76 6.60 -4.69 -0.53
N PRO A 77 5.98 -3.77 -1.31
CA PRO A 77 4.77 -4.07 -2.04
C PRO A 77 4.93 -5.33 -2.89
N GLN A 78 4.13 -6.35 -2.60
CA GLN A 78 4.15 -7.59 -3.37
C GLN A 78 3.85 -7.29 -4.86
N TRP A 79 4.64 -7.88 -5.75
CA TRP A 79 4.50 -7.83 -7.21
C TRP A 79 4.74 -6.48 -7.91
N HIS A 80 5.23 -5.45 -7.22
CA HIS A 80 5.52 -4.14 -7.85
C HIS A 80 6.54 -4.20 -8.98
N LYS A 81 7.42 -5.20 -8.99
CA LYS A 81 8.43 -5.46 -10.01
C LYS A 81 8.33 -6.87 -10.60
N THR A 82 7.23 -7.57 -10.30
CA THR A 82 7.03 -8.93 -10.79
C THR A 82 6.23 -8.84 -12.08
N PRO A 83 6.72 -9.41 -13.18
CA PRO A 83 5.95 -9.44 -14.42
C PRO A 83 4.62 -10.16 -14.22
N VAL A 84 3.59 -9.67 -14.90
CA VAL A 84 2.23 -10.17 -14.79
C VAL A 84 1.63 -10.47 -16.14
N ILE A 85 0.78 -11.49 -16.16
CA ILE A 85 0.09 -11.97 -17.36
C ILE A 85 -1.41 -11.93 -17.08
N GLY A 86 -2.15 -11.31 -17.99
CA GLY A 86 -3.62 -11.36 -18.02
C GLY A 86 -4.09 -12.28 -19.15
N ILE A 87 -4.97 -13.23 -18.85
CA ILE A 87 -5.58 -14.12 -19.85
C ILE A 87 -7.11 -13.95 -19.78
N ASN A 88 -7.74 -13.61 -20.91
CA ASN A 88 -9.20 -13.51 -20.98
C ASN A 88 -9.85 -14.82 -21.45
N GLU A 89 -11.18 -14.85 -21.55
CA GLU A 89 -11.95 -16.04 -21.96
C GLU A 89 -11.66 -16.47 -23.41
N GLU A 90 -11.29 -15.53 -24.27
CA GLU A 90 -10.89 -15.75 -25.67
C GLU A 90 -9.43 -16.19 -25.84
N GLN A 91 -8.73 -16.52 -24.74
CA GLN A 91 -7.30 -16.86 -24.73
C GLN A 91 -6.37 -15.74 -25.23
N GLN A 92 -6.83 -14.49 -25.25
CA GLN A 92 -5.96 -13.35 -25.51
C GLN A 92 -5.09 -13.08 -24.28
N ILE A 93 -3.80 -12.84 -24.53
CA ILE A 93 -2.79 -12.67 -23.49
C ILE A 93 -2.24 -11.25 -23.54
N VAL A 94 -2.28 -10.58 -22.39
CA VAL A 94 -1.54 -9.32 -22.16
C VAL A 94 -0.40 -9.58 -21.18
N ARG A 95 0.76 -8.97 -21.41
CA ARG A 95 1.95 -9.12 -20.57
C ARG A 95 2.49 -7.73 -20.21
N PHE A 96 2.92 -7.60 -18.97
CA PHE A 96 3.56 -6.39 -18.45
C PHE A 96 4.70 -6.80 -17.51
N ASP A 97 5.77 -6.01 -17.47
CA ASP A 97 6.92 -6.18 -16.59
C ASP A 97 6.55 -5.97 -15.11
N SER A 98 5.41 -5.32 -14.84
CA SER A 98 4.83 -5.19 -13.51
C SER A 98 3.38 -4.74 -13.51
N ILE A 99 2.72 -4.85 -12.35
CA ILE A 99 1.41 -4.23 -12.10
C ILE A 99 1.44 -2.69 -12.19
N VAL A 100 2.61 -2.07 -12.03
CA VAL A 100 2.78 -0.61 -12.19
C VAL A 100 2.78 -0.24 -13.67
N GLU A 101 3.46 -1.03 -14.49
CA GLU A 101 3.46 -0.84 -15.93
C GLU A 101 2.06 -1.09 -16.50
N ALA A 102 1.39 -2.16 -16.07
CA ALA A 102 0.00 -2.44 -16.47
C ALA A 102 -0.97 -1.28 -16.19
N GLU A 103 -0.76 -0.53 -15.10
CA GLU A 103 -1.52 0.69 -14.80
C GLU A 103 -1.12 1.86 -15.71
N ARG A 104 0.18 2.08 -15.89
CA ARG A 104 0.70 3.22 -16.65
C ARG A 104 0.47 3.12 -18.16
N THR A 105 0.64 1.94 -18.74
CA THR A 105 0.61 1.71 -20.20
C THR A 105 -0.63 0.93 -20.64
N GLY A 106 -1.08 -0.02 -19.83
CA GLY A 106 -2.23 -0.87 -20.14
C GLY A 106 -3.59 -0.31 -19.72
N GLY A 107 -3.62 0.78 -18.94
CA GLY A 107 -4.86 1.38 -18.45
C GLY A 107 -5.60 0.53 -17.40
N PHE A 108 -4.93 -0.44 -16.79
CA PHE A 108 -5.50 -1.27 -15.74
C PHE A 108 -5.39 -0.60 -14.36
N VAL A 109 -6.08 -1.15 -13.36
CA VAL A 109 -6.03 -0.64 -11.98
C VAL A 109 -5.17 -1.57 -11.15
N ARG A 110 -4.04 -1.07 -10.66
CA ARG A 110 -3.04 -1.86 -9.93
C ARG A 110 -3.64 -2.60 -8.72
N VAL A 111 -4.52 -1.95 -7.97
CA VAL A 111 -5.19 -2.55 -6.80
C VAL A 111 -6.08 -3.73 -7.21
N SER A 112 -6.78 -3.63 -8.34
CA SER A 112 -7.64 -4.71 -8.83
C SER A 112 -6.82 -5.89 -9.35
N ILE A 113 -5.72 -5.64 -10.07
CA ILE A 113 -4.77 -6.70 -10.45
C ILE A 113 -4.23 -7.40 -9.20
N THR A 114 -3.82 -6.63 -8.18
CA THR A 114 -3.31 -7.17 -6.91
C THR A 114 -4.36 -8.05 -6.20
N ARG A 115 -5.64 -7.69 -6.24
CA ARG A 115 -6.73 -8.52 -5.70
C ARG A 115 -6.87 -9.83 -6.48
N CYS A 116 -6.70 -9.80 -7.80
CA CYS A 116 -6.67 -11.01 -8.62
C CYS A 116 -5.49 -11.93 -8.26
N LEU A 117 -4.29 -11.37 -8.15
CA LEU A 117 -3.09 -12.13 -7.76
C LEU A 117 -3.19 -12.73 -6.34
N ASN A 118 -3.92 -12.07 -5.45
CA ASN A 118 -4.25 -12.58 -4.11
C ASN A 118 -5.45 -13.54 -4.07
N ASN A 119 -6.00 -13.95 -5.22
CA ASN A 119 -7.22 -14.76 -5.32
C ASN A 119 -8.45 -14.16 -4.61
N SER A 120 -8.43 -12.86 -4.30
CA SER A 120 -9.53 -12.13 -3.66
C SER A 120 -10.55 -11.59 -4.66
N GLN A 121 -10.24 -11.66 -5.95
CA GLN A 121 -11.10 -11.25 -7.06
C GLN A 121 -10.80 -12.13 -8.29
N ALA A 122 -11.81 -12.68 -8.95
CA ALA A 122 -11.58 -13.64 -10.05
C ALA A 122 -10.92 -12.99 -11.29
N THR A 123 -11.37 -11.79 -11.65
CA THR A 123 -10.96 -11.10 -12.89
C THR A 123 -10.88 -9.59 -12.71
N HIS A 124 -10.04 -8.92 -13.51
CA HIS A 124 -10.04 -7.46 -13.65
C HIS A 124 -9.84 -7.08 -15.12
N GLY A 125 -10.67 -6.16 -15.63
CA GLY A 125 -10.63 -5.73 -17.04
C GLY A 125 -10.95 -6.84 -18.04
N GLY A 126 -11.67 -7.89 -17.63
CA GLY A 126 -11.93 -9.08 -18.46
C GLY A 126 -10.82 -10.15 -18.43
N TYR A 127 -9.72 -9.91 -17.72
CA TYR A 127 -8.58 -10.83 -17.64
C TYR A 127 -8.49 -11.48 -16.26
N ARG A 128 -8.09 -12.76 -16.22
CA ARG A 128 -7.55 -13.44 -15.04
C ARG A 128 -6.05 -13.14 -14.97
N TRP A 129 -5.59 -12.69 -13.81
CA TRP A 129 -4.21 -12.23 -13.63
C TRP A 129 -3.38 -13.25 -12.85
N THR A 130 -2.17 -13.51 -13.34
CA THR A 130 -1.15 -14.32 -12.67
C THR A 130 0.22 -13.64 -12.74
N VAL A 131 1.13 -14.04 -11.86
CA VAL A 131 2.55 -13.71 -12.02
C VAL A 131 3.10 -14.49 -13.21
N ALA A 132 3.95 -13.84 -14.02
CA ALA A 132 4.71 -14.56 -15.03
C ALA A 132 5.74 -15.42 -14.30
N THR A 133 5.64 -16.75 -14.42
CA THR A 133 6.71 -17.65 -14.02
C THR A 133 7.67 -17.83 -15.20
N ASN A 134 8.97 -17.96 -14.91
CA ASN A 134 10.01 -18.15 -15.94
C ASN A 134 9.80 -19.42 -16.80
N GLU A 135 8.86 -20.29 -16.45
CA GLU A 135 8.54 -21.53 -17.17
C GLU A 135 7.66 -21.31 -18.42
N GLN A 136 7.21 -20.09 -18.70
CA GLN A 136 6.37 -19.79 -19.87
C GLN A 136 7.13 -19.14 -21.04
N ASN A 137 8.47 -19.16 -20.98
CA ASN A 137 9.36 -18.71 -22.06
C ASN A 137 10.07 -19.88 -22.78
N GLY A 138 9.53 -21.10 -22.69
CA GLY A 138 10.04 -22.30 -23.38
C GLY A 138 9.08 -22.80 -24.45
#